data_AF-A0A1I7KLG9-F1
#
_entry.id   AF-A0A1I7KLG9-F1
#
_cell.length_a   1.000
_cell.length_b   1.000
_cell.length_c   1.000
_cell.angle_alpha   90.00
_cell.angle_beta   90.00
_cell.angle_gamma   90.00
#
_symmetry.space_group_name_H-M   'P 1'
#
loop_
_entity.id
_entity.type
_entity.pdbx_description
1 polymer ?
#
loop_
_entity_poly.entity_id
_entity_poly.type
_entity_poly.pdbx_seq_one_letter_code
_entity_poly.pdbx_strand_id
1 'polypeptide(L)' 'MEKSLTRFDRQVPPDGGRALRFDQVAFAVFDLYLLARPGAEAEYADAEKEVAKAYLETLDPTIWSR' A
#
# COMPACT_ATOMS: atom_id res chain seq x y z
N MET A 1 11.62 25.10 24.96
CA MET A 1 10.90 23.82 25.20
C MET A 1 10.43 23.31 23.86
N GLU A 2 11.14 22.29 23.40
CA GLU A 2 11.18 21.72 22.06
C GLU A 2 9.93 20.86 21.84
N LYS A 3 9.04 21.27 20.93
CA LYS A 3 7.92 20.41 20.48
C LYS A 3 8.42 19.65 19.26
N SER A 4 8.72 18.37 19.45
CA SER A 4 9.22 17.48 18.41
C SER A 4 8.25 17.44 17.22
N LEU A 5 8.74 17.82 16.06
CA LEU A 5 8.05 17.81 14.78
C LEU A 5 8.06 16.39 14.20
N THR A 6 7.31 15.48 14.80
CA THR A 6 7.09 14.11 14.29
C THR A 6 5.61 13.77 14.30
N ARG A 7 4.79 14.66 13.72
CA ARG A 7 3.39 14.36 13.41
C ARG A 7 3.21 14.36 11.89
N PHE A 8 3.08 13.17 11.32
CA PHE A 8 2.59 12.99 9.95
C PHE A 8 1.11 13.36 9.90
N ASP A 9 0.84 14.66 9.89
CA ASP A 9 -0.50 15.20 9.69
C ASP A 9 -0.85 15.03 8.21
N ARG A 10 -1.64 13.98 7.92
CA ARG A 10 -2.11 13.65 6.57
C ARG A 10 -2.97 14.81 6.06
N GLN A 11 -2.39 15.69 5.26
CA GLN A 11 -3.09 16.79 4.62
C GLN A 11 -3.97 16.29 3.47
N VAL A 12 -5.26 16.15 3.74
CA VAL A 12 -6.29 16.19 2.69
C VAL A 12 -6.39 17.64 2.25
N PRO A 13 -6.23 17.97 0.96
CA PRO A 13 -6.40 19.34 0.49
C PRO A 13 -7.81 19.84 0.85
N PRO A 14 -7.96 21.04 1.42
CA PRO A 14 -9.26 21.58 1.80
C PRO A 14 -10.22 21.76 0.60
N ASP A 15 -9.68 21.73 -0.63
CA ASP A 15 -10.40 22.09 -1.85
C ASP A 15 -11.00 20.91 -2.63
N GLY A 16 -11.12 19.72 -2.02
CA GLY A 16 -11.66 18.52 -2.69
C GLY A 16 -10.80 18.03 -3.87
N GLY A 17 -9.57 18.51 -3.97
CA GLY A 17 -8.60 18.08 -4.97
C GLY A 17 -8.23 16.60 -4.79
N ARG A 18 -7.99 15.93 -5.92
CA ARG A 18 -7.49 14.54 -5.91
C ARG A 18 -5.99 14.57 -5.63
N ALA A 19 -5.56 13.89 -4.56
CA ALA A 19 -4.16 13.66 -4.26
C ALA A 19 -3.77 12.22 -4.63
N LEU A 20 -2.52 12.02 -5.04
CA LEU A 20 -1.95 10.69 -5.19
C LEU A 20 -1.73 10.10 -3.79
N ARG A 21 -2.37 8.97 -3.50
CA ARG A 21 -2.14 8.20 -2.28
C ARG A 21 -1.32 6.97 -2.64
N PHE A 22 -0.15 6.86 -2.01
CA PHE A 22 0.63 5.62 -2.06
C PHE A 22 0.24 4.74 -0.87
N ASP A 23 -0.08 3.49 -1.16
CA ASP A 23 -0.44 2.47 -0.16
C ASP A 23 0.56 1.31 -0.28
N GLN A 24 1.43 1.19 0.72
CA GLN A 24 2.53 0.21 0.74
C GLN A 24 1.99 -1.23 0.66
N VAL A 25 0.85 -1.52 1.30
CA VAL A 25 0.27 -2.87 1.32
C VAL A 25 -0.29 -3.22 -0.05
N ALA A 26 -1.00 -2.29 -0.67
CA ALA A 26 -1.51 -2.48 -2.03
C ALA A 26 -0.36 -2.67 -3.03
N PHE A 27 0.77 -1.97 -2.84
CA PHE A 27 1.95 -2.15 -3.68
C PHE A 27 2.62 -3.51 -3.47
N ALA A 28 2.76 -3.97 -2.21
CA ALA A 28 3.29 -5.31 -1.92
C ALA A 28 2.43 -6.42 -2.55
N VAL A 29 1.09 -6.27 -2.52
CA VAL A 29 0.20 -7.21 -3.22
C VAL A 29 0.41 -7.20 -4.72
N PHE A 30 0.54 -6.01 -5.30
CA PHE A 30 0.83 -5.88 -6.72
C PHE A 30 2.15 -6.56 -7.09
N ASP A 31 3.24 -6.29 -6.38
CA ASP A 31 4.57 -6.81 -6.71
C ASP A 31 4.69 -8.33 -6.49
N LEU A 32 4.17 -8.83 -5.36
CA LEU A 32 4.27 -10.24 -4.96
C LEU A 32 3.28 -11.16 -5.67
N TYR A 33 2.03 -10.71 -5.91
CA TYR A 33 0.95 -11.63 -6.32
C TYR A 33 0.33 -11.30 -7.68
N LEU A 34 0.27 -10.03 -8.08
CA LEU A 34 -0.30 -9.65 -9.39
C LEU A 34 0.75 -9.63 -10.49
N LEU A 35 1.89 -8.99 -10.22
CA LEU A 35 3.07 -8.97 -11.09
C LEU A 35 3.90 -10.23 -10.90
N ALA A 36 3.93 -10.78 -9.67
CA ALA A 36 4.74 -11.93 -9.27
C ALA A 36 6.21 -11.77 -9.70
N ARG A 37 6.81 -10.62 -9.39
CA ARG A 37 8.17 -10.29 -9.84
C ARG A 37 9.18 -11.28 -9.24
N PRO A 38 10.00 -11.94 -10.06
CA PRO A 38 11.02 -12.86 -9.56
C PRO A 38 11.97 -12.16 -8.57
N GLY A 39 12.13 -12.74 -7.38
CA GLY A 39 12.99 -12.21 -6.32
C GLY A 39 12.34 -11.18 -5.39
N ALA A 40 11.11 -10.72 -5.68
CA ALA A 40 10.42 -9.75 -4.82
C ALA A 40 10.21 -10.27 -3.39
N GLU A 41 9.96 -11.58 -3.21
CA GLU A 41 9.80 -12.17 -1.87
C GLU A 41 10.99 -11.95 -0.92
N ALA A 42 12.21 -11.75 -1.44
CA ALA A 42 13.38 -11.46 -0.62
C ALA A 42 13.45 -9.98 -0.18
N GLU A 43 12.68 -9.11 -0.81
CA GLU A 43 12.66 -7.66 -0.58
C GLU A 43 11.59 -7.24 0.45
N TYR A 44 10.66 -8.12 0.81
CA TYR A 44 9.62 -7.87 1.81
C TYR A 44 9.81 -8.70 3.08
N ALA A 45 9.52 -8.10 4.23
CA ALA A 45 9.51 -8.83 5.50
C ALA A 45 8.32 -9.81 5.57
N ASP A 46 8.46 -10.87 6.36
CA ASP A 46 7.39 -11.89 6.46
C ASP A 46 6.08 -11.30 6.98
N ALA A 47 6.13 -10.32 7.88
CA ALA A 47 4.95 -9.59 8.33
C ALA A 47 4.26 -8.81 7.19
N GLU A 48 5.03 -8.25 6.25
CA GLU A 48 4.46 -7.54 5.09
C GLU A 48 3.82 -8.52 4.12
N LYS A 49 4.41 -9.70 3.92
CA LYS A 49 3.83 -10.77 3.09
C LYS A 49 2.50 -11.26 3.66
N GLU A 50 2.41 -11.46 4.97
CA GLU A 50 1.16 -11.87 5.63
C GLU A 50 0.06 -10.81 5.48
N VAL A 51 0.39 -9.53 5.69
CA VAL A 51 -0.56 -8.42 5.51
C VAL A 51 -0.98 -8.28 4.05
N ALA A 52 -0.03 -8.42 3.10
CA ALA A 52 -0.32 -8.40 1.68
C ALA A 52 -1.25 -9.56 1.28
N LYS A 53 -1.00 -10.77 1.78
CA LYS A 53 -1.85 -11.93 1.52
C LYS A 53 -3.28 -11.72 2.04
N ALA A 54 -3.43 -11.21 3.26
CA ALA A 54 -4.73 -10.87 3.82
C ALA A 54 -5.45 -9.77 3.00
N TYR A 55 -4.71 -8.78 2.50
CA TYR A 55 -5.27 -7.73 1.64
C TYR A 55 -5.72 -8.27 0.28
N LEU A 56 -4.95 -9.18 -0.31
CA LEU A 56 -5.30 -9.84 -1.58
C LEU A 56 -6.66 -10.55 -1.50
N GLU A 57 -6.97 -11.19 -0.37
CA GLU A 57 -8.27 -11.85 -0.16
C GLU A 57 -9.46 -10.87 -0.13
N THR A 58 -9.20 -9.59 0.14
CA THR A 58 -10.22 -8.52 0.11
C THR A 58 -10.40 -7.88 -1.26
N LEU A 59 -9.49 -8.13 -2.21
CA LEU A 59 -9.58 -7.55 -3.54
C LEU A 59 -10.68 -8.21 -4.36
N ASP A 60 -11.54 -7.39 -4.97
CA ASP A 60 -12.53 -7.86 -5.92
C ASP A 60 -11.83 -8.23 -7.24
N PRO A 61 -11.88 -9.50 -7.69
CA PRO A 61 -11.23 -9.94 -8.91
C PRO A 61 -11.78 -9.26 -10.17
N THR A 62 -12.95 -8.62 -10.11
CA THR A 62 -13.57 -7.90 -11.23
C THR A 62 -13.03 -6.49 -11.44
N ILE A 63 -12.15 -5.98 -10.55
CA ILE A 63 -11.53 -4.64 -10.66
C ILE A 63 -10.83 -4.42 -12.01
N TRP A 64 -10.25 -5.46 -12.60
CA TRP A 64 -9.49 -5.37 -13.85
C TRP A 64 -10.34 -5.59 -15.11
N SER A 65 -11.63 -5.91 -14.94
CA SER A 65 -12.54 -6.24 -16.03
C SER A 65 -13.35 -5.05 -16.54
N ARG A 66 -12.99 -3.81 -16.17
CA ARG A 66 -13.70 -2.59 -16.55
C ARG A 66 -12.92 -1.75 -17.57
#